data_AF-A0A529NQW9-F1
#
_entry.id   AF-A0A529NQW9-F1
#
_cell.length_a   1.000
_cell.length_b   1.000
_cell.length_c   1.000
_cell.angle_alpha   90.00
_cell.angle_beta   90.00
_cell.angle_gamma   90.00
#
_symmetry.space_group_name_H-M   'P 1'
#
loop_
_entity.id
_entity.type
_entity.pdbx_description
1 polymer ?
#
loop_
_entity_poly.entity_id
_entity_poly.type
_entity_poly.pdbx_seq_one_letter_code
_entity_poly.pdbx_strand_id
1 'polypeptide(L)'
;AEMVNADELQFQIVHQVEELWMKLIAYTLVDVLDYLEKQNTHRIVTLMGRVHRLMRMMTAQLDLLETMSPKEYQQIRLQLGNGSGQESPGFKFLLRLPPDLWRAFRHAYLDGRGLTVADIYDEHYDHGDAYVVAEALIEFDELFQKFRANHLYLIHRSIGLGSKSLKGRPVEMLEGGARHRFFPELWEIRCDMT
;
A
#
# COMPACT_ATOMS: atom_id res chain seq x y z
N ALA A 1 -14.81 2.74 28.65
CA ALA A 1 -16.10 2.38 28.04
C ALA A 1 -16.20 0.87 28.07
N GLU A 2 -17.40 0.32 28.28
CA GLU A 2 -17.63 -1.12 28.14
C GLU A 2 -17.57 -1.48 26.65
N MET A 3 -16.87 -2.55 26.30
CA MET A 3 -16.80 -3.05 24.92
C MET A 3 -18.13 -3.71 24.54
N VAL A 4 -18.53 -3.63 23.27
CA VAL A 4 -19.76 -4.24 22.75
C VAL A 4 -19.72 -5.77 22.77
N ASN A 5 -18.54 -6.36 22.59
CA ASN A 5 -18.24 -7.77 22.79
C ASN A 5 -16.73 -7.97 23.02
N ALA A 6 -16.30 -9.23 23.23
CA ALA A 6 -14.91 -9.56 23.55
C ALA A 6 -13.94 -9.29 22.38
N ASP A 7 -14.41 -9.35 21.13
CA ASP A 7 -13.58 -9.17 19.93
C ASP A 7 -13.36 -7.70 19.55
N GLU A 8 -14.10 -6.75 20.16
CA GLU A 8 -13.91 -5.33 19.86
C GLU A 8 -12.47 -4.87 20.15
N LEU A 9 -11.86 -5.40 21.21
CA LEU A 9 -10.47 -5.09 21.53
C LEU A 9 -9.51 -5.54 20.41
N GLN A 10 -9.72 -6.73 19.86
CA GLN A 10 -8.94 -7.23 18.73
C GLN A 10 -9.13 -6.33 17.51
N PHE A 11 -10.37 -5.97 17.18
CA PHE A 11 -10.67 -5.05 16.08
C PHE A 11 -9.91 -3.72 16.24
N GLN A 12 -9.94 -3.12 17.43
CA GLN A 12 -9.25 -1.87 17.71
C GLN A 12 -7.73 -1.99 17.60
N ILE A 13 -7.13 -3.04 18.19
CA ILE A 13 -5.68 -3.22 18.21
C ILE A 13 -5.11 -3.41 16.79
N VAL A 14 -5.75 -4.23 15.95
CA VAL A 14 -5.27 -4.44 14.56
C VAL A 14 -5.20 -3.11 13.80
N HIS A 15 -6.26 -2.31 13.85
CA HIS A 15 -6.28 -1.01 13.16
C HIS A 15 -5.32 0.03 13.78
N GLN A 16 -5.13 0.01 15.10
CA GLN A 16 -4.14 0.87 15.76
C GLN A 16 -2.70 0.52 15.32
N VAL A 17 -2.39 -0.78 15.21
CA VAL A 17 -1.10 -1.25 14.71
C VAL A 17 -0.91 -0.87 13.24
N GLU A 18 -1.95 -0.98 12.40
CA GLU A 18 -1.92 -0.48 11.02
C GLU A 18 -1.54 1.00 10.95
N GLU A 19 -2.17 1.86 11.74
CA GLU A 19 -1.86 3.30 11.76
C GLU A 19 -0.40 3.57 12.18
N LEU A 20 0.13 2.80 13.14
CA LEU A 20 1.53 2.91 13.55
C LEU A 20 2.50 2.49 12.44
N TRP A 21 2.21 1.40 11.73
CA TRP A 21 3.00 0.95 10.60
C TRP A 21 2.91 1.92 9.41
N MET A 22 1.71 2.40 9.07
CA MET A 22 1.52 3.40 8.03
C MET A 22 2.27 4.70 8.34
N LYS A 23 2.28 5.14 9.60
CA LYS A 23 3.08 6.30 10.04
C LYS A 23 4.57 6.07 9.80
N LEU A 24 5.11 4.89 10.13
CA LEU A 24 6.52 4.57 9.91
C LEU A 24 6.86 4.43 8.41
N ILE A 25 5.97 3.84 7.61
CA ILE A 25 6.12 3.75 6.16
C ILE A 25 6.17 5.17 5.58
N ALA A 26 5.19 6.02 5.92
CA ALA A 26 5.11 7.40 5.46
C ALA A 26 6.38 8.18 5.77
N TYR A 27 6.84 8.12 7.03
CA TYR A 27 8.07 8.78 7.45
C TYR A 27 9.30 8.26 6.67
N THR A 28 9.38 6.94 6.47
CA THR A 28 10.47 6.32 5.72
C THR A 28 10.45 6.68 4.23
N LEU A 29 9.26 6.80 3.62
CA LEU A 29 9.12 7.20 2.21
C LEU A 29 9.48 8.67 1.99
N VAL A 30 9.24 9.54 2.98
CA VAL A 30 9.76 10.92 2.95
C VAL A 30 11.29 10.93 2.96
N ASP A 31 11.94 10.12 3.81
CA ASP A 31 13.41 9.98 3.75
C ASP A 31 13.88 9.44 2.37
N VAL A 32 13.13 8.53 1.76
CA VAL A 32 13.45 7.99 0.42
C VAL A 32 13.45 9.11 -0.63
N LEU A 33 12.52 10.06 -0.58
CA LEU A 33 12.51 11.22 -1.48
C LEU A 33 13.83 12.02 -1.37
N ASP A 34 14.28 12.31 -0.16
CA ASP A 34 15.54 13.01 0.07
C ASP A 34 16.76 12.24 -0.49
N TYR A 35 16.74 10.91 -0.40
CA TYR A 35 17.85 10.08 -0.91
C TYR A 35 17.77 9.83 -2.41
N LEU A 36 16.58 9.90 -3.04
CA LEU A 36 16.42 9.92 -4.49
C LEU A 36 17.12 11.15 -5.07
N GLU A 37 16.90 12.34 -4.49
CA GLU A 37 17.57 13.58 -4.92
C GLU A 37 19.10 13.49 -4.79
N LYS A 38 19.59 12.88 -3.72
CA LYS A 38 21.03 12.66 -3.47
C LYS A 38 21.63 11.50 -4.27
N GLN A 39 20.81 10.77 -5.03
CA GLN A 39 21.19 9.57 -5.77
C GLN A 39 21.92 8.51 -4.91
N ASN A 40 21.52 8.35 -3.65
CA ASN A 40 22.11 7.35 -2.76
C ASN A 40 21.34 6.02 -2.83
N THR A 41 21.59 5.28 -3.91
CA THR A 41 20.93 4.01 -4.23
C THR A 41 20.89 3.02 -3.07
N HIS A 42 22.03 2.77 -2.42
CA HIS A 42 22.11 1.80 -1.32
C HIS A 42 21.21 2.19 -0.13
N ARG A 43 21.14 3.50 0.19
CA ARG A 43 20.27 3.96 1.25
C ARG A 43 18.79 3.86 0.87
N ILE A 44 18.45 4.20 -0.38
CA ILE A 44 17.08 4.03 -0.90
C ILE A 44 16.64 2.57 -0.77
N VAL A 45 17.45 1.62 -1.26
CA VAL A 45 17.15 0.18 -1.18
C VAL A 45 16.99 -0.29 0.27
N THR A 46 17.85 0.19 1.18
CA THR A 46 17.73 -0.14 2.61
C THR A 46 16.39 0.34 3.19
N LEU A 47 15.97 1.56 2.87
CA LEU A 47 14.74 2.15 3.38
C LEU A 47 13.50 1.53 2.72
N MET A 48 13.52 1.30 1.41
CA MET A 48 12.46 0.59 0.70
C MET A 48 12.31 -0.84 1.23
N GLY A 49 13.40 -1.53 1.53
CA GLY A 49 13.35 -2.84 2.19
C GLY A 49 12.66 -2.80 3.56
N ARG A 50 12.75 -1.71 4.32
CA ARG A 50 11.95 -1.52 5.55
C ARG A 50 10.47 -1.35 5.21
N VAL A 51 10.16 -0.49 4.23
CA VAL A 51 8.78 -0.25 3.76
C VAL A 51 8.13 -1.56 3.31
N HIS A 52 8.81 -2.36 2.49
CA HIS A 52 8.28 -3.62 2.00
C HIS A 52 8.01 -4.63 3.12
N ARG A 53 8.87 -4.69 4.15
CA ARG A 53 8.63 -5.54 5.33
C ARG A 53 7.42 -5.07 6.12
N LEU A 54 7.26 -3.76 6.32
CA LEU A 54 6.09 -3.18 6.98
C LEU A 54 4.80 -3.46 6.19
N MET A 55 4.81 -3.33 4.86
CA MET A 55 3.67 -3.66 4.00
C MET A 55 3.27 -5.14 4.08
N ARG A 56 4.26 -6.05 4.11
CA ARG A 56 4.01 -7.48 4.33
C ARG A 56 3.39 -7.75 5.70
N MET A 57 3.89 -7.11 6.77
CA MET A 57 3.32 -7.24 8.12
C MET A 57 1.90 -6.68 8.20
N MET A 58 1.64 -5.51 7.59
CA MET A 58 0.29 -4.92 7.46
C MET A 58 -0.69 -5.88 6.79
N THR A 59 -0.23 -6.62 5.79
CA THR A 59 -1.07 -7.59 5.08
C THR A 59 -1.27 -8.87 5.90
N ALA A 60 -0.21 -9.41 6.51
CA ALA A 60 -0.27 -10.66 7.26
C ALA A 60 -1.14 -10.56 8.53
N GLN A 61 -1.18 -9.41 9.19
CA GLN A 61 -2.01 -9.27 10.39
C GLN A 61 -3.52 -9.31 10.10
N LEU A 62 -3.96 -9.13 8.84
CA LEU A 62 -5.37 -9.22 8.49
C LEU A 62 -5.95 -10.60 8.86
N ASP A 63 -5.11 -11.63 8.85
CA ASP A 63 -5.44 -12.99 9.27
C ASP A 63 -5.96 -13.05 10.72
N LEU A 64 -5.54 -12.11 11.59
CA LEU A 64 -6.09 -12.02 12.94
C LEU A 64 -7.59 -11.71 12.86
N LEU A 65 -8.02 -10.74 12.05
CA LEU A 65 -9.43 -10.37 11.93
C LEU A 65 -10.31 -11.51 11.38
N GLU A 66 -9.71 -12.55 10.78
CA GLU A 66 -10.42 -13.73 10.34
C GLU A 66 -10.88 -14.66 11.46
N THR A 67 -10.31 -14.53 12.67
CA THR A 67 -10.72 -15.30 13.86
C THR A 67 -12.02 -14.77 14.47
N MET A 68 -12.40 -13.55 14.14
CA MET A 68 -13.65 -12.92 14.57
C MET A 68 -14.81 -13.43 13.70
N SER A 69 -15.90 -13.89 14.31
CA SER A 69 -17.05 -14.33 13.53
C SER A 69 -17.76 -13.14 12.88
N PRO A 70 -18.44 -13.34 11.72
CA PRO A 70 -19.29 -12.30 11.14
C PRO A 70 -20.36 -11.79 12.12
N LYS A 71 -20.84 -12.63 13.06
CA LYS A 71 -21.84 -12.23 14.05
C LYS A 71 -21.29 -11.21 15.06
N GLU A 72 -20.08 -11.46 15.59
CA GLU A 72 -19.39 -10.53 16.50
C GLU A 72 -19.04 -9.23 15.78
N TYR A 73 -18.52 -9.32 14.54
CA TYR A 73 -18.21 -8.13 13.76
C TYR A 73 -19.45 -7.26 13.51
N GLN A 74 -20.61 -7.85 13.23
CA GLN A 74 -21.85 -7.08 13.01
C GLN A 74 -22.28 -6.31 14.27
N GLN A 75 -22.04 -6.84 15.48
CA GLN A 75 -22.30 -6.12 16.73
C GLN A 75 -21.38 -4.90 16.86
N ILE A 76 -20.09 -5.07 16.56
CA ILE A 76 -19.10 -3.98 16.54
C ILE A 76 -19.50 -2.92 15.50
N ARG A 77 -19.81 -3.36 14.28
CA ARG A 77 -20.16 -2.49 13.15
C ARG A 77 -21.32 -1.54 13.45
N LEU A 78 -22.31 -1.98 14.23
CA LEU A 78 -23.45 -1.13 14.64
C LEU A 78 -23.04 0.05 15.54
N GLN A 79 -21.92 -0.07 16.26
CA GLN A 79 -21.42 0.97 17.18
C GLN A 79 -20.39 1.90 16.53
N LEU A 80 -19.84 1.55 15.36
CA LEU A 80 -18.82 2.35 14.66
C LEU A 80 -19.35 3.68 14.08
N GLY A 81 -20.67 3.88 14.07
CA GLY A 81 -21.30 5.09 13.52
C GLY A 81 -20.93 5.30 12.05
N ASN A 82 -20.30 6.44 11.74
CA ASN A 82 -19.85 6.78 10.39
C ASN A 82 -18.39 6.39 10.10
N GLY A 83 -17.69 5.73 11.04
CA GLY A 83 -16.28 5.40 10.91
C GLY A 83 -16.01 4.54 9.68
N SER A 84 -15.06 4.93 8.84
CA SER A 84 -14.69 4.19 7.64
C SER A 84 -13.18 4.13 7.48
N GLY A 85 -12.66 3.00 7.01
CA GLY A 85 -11.23 2.87 6.65
C GLY A 85 -10.78 3.91 5.61
N GLN A 86 -11.71 4.46 4.81
CA GLN A 86 -11.42 5.56 3.90
C GLN A 86 -11.09 6.88 4.61
N GLU A 87 -11.30 6.97 5.93
CA GLU A 87 -10.97 8.13 6.74
C GLU A 87 -9.60 8.04 7.42
N SER A 88 -8.94 6.87 7.32
CA SER A 88 -7.61 6.64 7.86
C SER A 88 -6.64 7.75 7.42
N PRO A 89 -6.09 8.54 8.36
CA PRO A 89 -5.12 9.57 8.03
C PRO A 89 -3.82 8.97 7.48
N GLY A 90 -3.35 7.85 8.05
CA GLY A 90 -2.18 7.13 7.56
C GLY A 90 -2.37 6.66 6.12
N PHE A 91 -3.47 5.98 5.82
CA PHE A 91 -3.75 5.47 4.48
C PHE A 91 -3.88 6.60 3.46
N LYS A 92 -4.62 7.66 3.78
CA LYS A 92 -4.73 8.85 2.91
C LYS A 92 -3.39 9.49 2.61
N PHE A 93 -2.51 9.56 3.60
CA PHE A 93 -1.18 10.12 3.40
C PHE A 93 -0.33 9.23 2.50
N LEU A 94 -0.34 7.91 2.72
CA LEU A 94 0.36 6.95 1.87
C LEU A 94 -0.07 7.04 0.41
N LEU A 95 -1.37 7.25 0.12
CA LEU A 95 -1.85 7.40 -1.26
C LEU A 95 -1.34 8.65 -1.99
N ARG A 96 -0.78 9.64 -1.27
CA ARG A 96 -0.28 10.89 -1.87
C ARG A 96 1.19 10.83 -2.26
N LEU A 97 1.96 9.90 -1.68
CA LEU A 97 3.42 9.81 -1.87
C LEU A 97 3.86 9.21 -3.23
N PRO A 98 3.16 8.22 -3.84
CA PRO A 98 3.66 7.59 -5.05
C PRO A 98 3.90 8.54 -6.23
N PRO A 99 3.03 9.53 -6.52
CA PRO A 99 3.32 10.51 -7.57
C PRO A 99 4.63 11.29 -7.33
N ASP A 100 4.93 11.66 -6.08
CA ASP A 100 6.16 12.37 -5.74
C ASP A 100 7.38 11.45 -5.85
N LEU A 101 7.27 10.19 -5.41
CA LEU A 101 8.31 9.17 -5.58
C LEU A 101 8.62 8.93 -7.04
N TRP A 102 7.59 8.81 -7.88
CA TRP A 102 7.75 8.60 -9.32
C TRP A 102 8.47 9.78 -9.97
N ARG A 103 8.02 11.01 -9.68
CA ARG A 103 8.65 12.22 -10.21
C ARG A 103 10.12 12.34 -9.79
N ALA A 104 10.43 12.08 -8.52
CA ALA A 104 11.80 12.16 -8.00
C ALA A 104 12.70 11.08 -8.63
N PHE A 105 12.21 9.83 -8.74
CA PHE A 105 12.92 8.75 -9.41
C PHE A 105 13.21 9.07 -10.88
N ARG A 106 12.18 9.47 -11.62
CA ARG A 106 12.32 9.86 -13.03
C ARG A 106 13.37 10.94 -13.22
N HIS A 107 13.28 12.02 -12.45
CA HIS A 107 14.24 13.11 -12.53
C HIS A 107 15.68 12.66 -12.25
N ALA A 108 15.90 11.87 -11.18
CA ALA A 108 17.24 11.53 -10.70
C ALA A 108 17.91 10.32 -11.40
N TYR A 109 17.12 9.34 -11.84
CA TYR A 109 17.62 8.07 -12.37
C TYR A 109 17.27 7.82 -13.84
N LEU A 110 16.30 8.55 -14.42
CA LEU A 110 15.91 8.40 -15.83
C LEU A 110 16.20 9.68 -16.64
N ASP A 111 15.31 10.67 -16.57
CA ASP A 111 15.33 11.88 -17.40
C ASP A 111 16.65 12.64 -17.28
N GLY A 112 17.18 12.81 -16.05
CA GLY A 112 18.46 13.48 -15.81
C GLY A 112 19.69 12.72 -16.33
N ARG A 113 19.53 11.44 -16.68
CA ARG A 113 20.56 10.58 -17.26
C ARG A 113 20.33 10.31 -18.75
N GLY A 114 19.26 10.85 -19.33
CA GLY A 114 18.86 10.58 -20.72
C GLY A 114 18.40 9.14 -20.95
N LEU A 115 17.89 8.47 -19.90
CA LEU A 115 17.39 7.10 -19.96
C LEU A 115 15.86 7.06 -19.90
N THR A 116 15.30 6.01 -20.46
CA THR A 116 13.88 5.63 -20.39
C THR A 116 13.69 4.39 -19.50
N VAL A 117 12.44 4.01 -19.24
CA VAL A 117 12.14 2.73 -18.59
C VAL A 117 12.60 1.55 -19.45
N ALA A 118 12.46 1.63 -20.79
CA ALA A 118 12.93 0.58 -21.68
C ALA A 118 14.45 0.40 -21.62
N ASP A 119 15.20 1.50 -21.53
CA ASP A 119 16.67 1.43 -21.40
C ASP A 119 17.12 0.62 -20.19
N ILE A 120 16.50 0.85 -19.03
CA ILE A 120 16.92 0.22 -17.77
C ILE A 120 16.44 -1.23 -17.61
N TYR A 121 15.49 -1.68 -18.44
CA TYR A 121 14.94 -3.05 -18.38
C TYR A 121 15.32 -3.93 -19.57
N ASP A 122 15.66 -3.34 -20.72
CA ASP A 122 15.89 -4.07 -21.97
C ASP A 122 17.10 -3.55 -22.74
N GLU A 123 17.01 -2.38 -23.39
CA GLU A 123 17.99 -1.92 -24.39
C GLU A 123 19.42 -1.77 -23.83
N HIS A 124 19.53 -1.32 -22.58
CA HIS A 124 20.79 -1.02 -21.90
C HIS A 124 20.86 -1.70 -20.52
N TYR A 125 20.20 -2.85 -20.37
CA TYR A 125 20.12 -3.54 -19.09
C TYR A 125 21.49 -3.99 -18.56
N ASP A 126 21.87 -3.47 -17.40
CA ASP A 126 23.13 -3.79 -16.70
C ASP A 126 22.94 -4.10 -15.21
N HIS A 127 21.68 -4.18 -14.73
CA HIS A 127 21.33 -4.31 -13.32
C HIS A 127 21.86 -3.15 -12.44
N GLY A 128 22.06 -1.97 -13.04
CA GLY A 128 22.57 -0.78 -12.38
C GLY A 128 21.55 -0.11 -11.47
N ASP A 129 21.96 1.04 -10.94
CA ASP A 129 21.23 1.74 -9.89
C ASP A 129 19.77 2.08 -10.25
N ALA A 130 19.53 2.55 -11.48
CA ALA A 130 18.19 2.95 -11.92
C ALA A 130 17.23 1.75 -11.95
N TYR A 131 17.70 0.60 -12.42
CA TYR A 131 16.95 -0.66 -12.40
C TYR A 131 16.64 -1.08 -10.96
N VAL A 132 17.63 -1.08 -10.08
CA VAL A 132 17.45 -1.54 -8.68
C VAL A 132 16.45 -0.66 -7.93
N VAL A 133 16.48 0.66 -8.14
CA VAL A 133 15.49 1.58 -7.54
C VAL A 133 14.11 1.36 -8.15
N ALA A 134 14.01 1.15 -9.47
CA ALA A 134 12.74 0.84 -10.14
C ALA A 134 12.10 -0.43 -9.58
N GLU A 135 12.88 -1.49 -9.37
CA GLU A 135 12.41 -2.74 -8.76
C GLU A 135 11.93 -2.55 -7.32
N ALA A 136 12.59 -1.66 -6.55
CA ALA A 136 12.12 -1.33 -5.21
C ALA A 136 10.77 -0.57 -5.23
N LEU A 137 10.54 0.30 -6.22
CA LEU A 137 9.28 1.02 -6.38
C LEU A 137 8.15 0.09 -6.83
N ILE A 138 8.36 -0.76 -7.84
CA ILE A 138 7.33 -1.70 -8.32
C ILE A 138 6.96 -2.72 -7.24
N GLU A 139 7.90 -3.19 -6.41
CA GLU A 139 7.60 -4.05 -5.26
C GLU A 139 6.70 -3.34 -4.24
N PHE A 140 6.90 -2.04 -4.01
CA PHE A 140 6.01 -1.28 -3.12
C PHE A 140 4.58 -1.21 -3.67
N ASP A 141 4.40 -0.93 -4.96
CA ASP A 141 3.09 -0.94 -5.62
C ASP A 141 2.46 -2.34 -5.55
N GLU A 142 3.22 -3.39 -5.87
CA GLU A 142 2.75 -4.78 -5.80
C GLU A 142 2.23 -5.14 -4.41
N LEU A 143 3.01 -4.85 -3.36
CA LEU A 143 2.62 -5.12 -1.97
C LEU A 143 1.39 -4.31 -1.55
N PHE A 144 1.24 -3.09 -2.06
CA PHE A 144 0.04 -2.27 -1.81
C PHE A 144 -1.21 -2.87 -2.46
N GLN A 145 -1.10 -3.40 -3.69
CA GLN A 145 -2.23 -4.08 -4.33
C GLN A 145 -2.57 -5.40 -3.63
N LYS A 146 -1.56 -6.17 -3.17
CA LYS A 146 -1.77 -7.37 -2.35
C LYS A 146 -2.52 -7.05 -1.06
N PHE A 147 -2.13 -5.99 -0.35
CA PHE A 147 -2.86 -5.50 0.82
C PHE A 147 -4.33 -5.18 0.50
N ARG A 148 -4.58 -4.40 -0.57
CA ARG A 148 -5.95 -4.04 -1.01
C ARG A 148 -6.79 -5.27 -1.33
N ALA A 149 -6.22 -6.24 -2.03
CA ALA A 149 -6.91 -7.48 -2.39
C ALA A 149 -7.28 -8.30 -1.15
N ASN A 150 -6.34 -8.51 -0.22
CA ASN A 150 -6.60 -9.26 1.01
C ASN A 150 -7.64 -8.57 1.89
N HIS A 151 -7.54 -7.24 2.02
CA HIS A 151 -8.52 -6.44 2.75
C HIS A 151 -9.93 -6.53 2.12
N LEU A 152 -10.02 -6.56 0.78
CA LEU A 152 -11.30 -6.77 0.09
C LEU A 152 -11.90 -8.14 0.40
N TYR A 153 -11.11 -9.21 0.34
CA TYR A 153 -11.57 -10.54 0.72
C TYR A 153 -12.02 -10.63 2.18
N LEU A 154 -11.29 -9.99 3.09
CA LEU A 154 -11.68 -9.87 4.51
C LEU A 154 -13.05 -9.19 4.65
N ILE A 155 -13.30 -8.08 3.94
CA ILE A 155 -14.60 -7.42 3.94
C ILE A 155 -15.68 -8.37 3.42
N HIS A 156 -15.42 -9.09 2.32
CA HIS A 156 -16.40 -9.99 1.72
C HIS A 156 -16.82 -11.10 2.67
N ARG A 157 -15.87 -11.72 3.39
CA ARG A 157 -16.21 -12.77 4.38
C ARG A 157 -16.91 -12.22 5.63
N SER A 158 -16.64 -10.97 6.03
CA SER A 158 -17.18 -10.39 7.26
C SER A 158 -18.57 -9.75 7.08
N ILE A 159 -18.84 -9.10 5.94
CA ILE A 159 -20.14 -8.42 5.69
C ILE A 159 -20.81 -8.76 4.36
N GLY A 160 -20.15 -9.47 3.45
CA GLY A 160 -20.68 -9.77 2.12
C GLY A 160 -20.54 -8.62 1.11
N LEU A 161 -20.54 -8.99 -0.17
CA LEU A 161 -20.34 -8.09 -1.32
C LEU A 161 -21.42 -7.02 -1.48
N GLY A 162 -22.70 -7.39 -1.29
CA GLY A 162 -23.84 -6.46 -1.45
C GLY A 162 -24.04 -5.50 -0.27
N SER A 163 -23.17 -5.55 0.75
CA SER A 163 -23.26 -4.66 1.90
C SER A 163 -22.80 -3.25 1.53
N LYS A 164 -23.47 -2.25 2.11
CA LYS A 164 -23.00 -0.86 2.03
C LYS A 164 -21.95 -0.62 3.12
N SER A 165 -20.94 0.18 2.82
CA SER A 165 -20.07 0.77 3.84
C SER A 165 -20.90 1.58 4.85
N LEU A 166 -20.30 1.91 6.00
CA LEU A 166 -20.96 2.73 7.04
C LEU A 166 -21.39 4.13 6.54
N LYS A 167 -20.83 4.60 5.42
CA LYS A 167 -21.24 5.83 4.73
C LYS A 167 -22.15 5.60 3.53
N GLY A 168 -22.76 4.42 3.40
CA GLY A 168 -23.67 4.09 2.31
C GLY A 168 -23.00 3.83 0.95
N ARG A 169 -21.67 3.91 0.86
CA ARG A 169 -20.94 3.64 -0.39
C ARG A 169 -20.90 2.13 -0.68
N PRO A 170 -21.10 1.72 -1.94
CA PRO A 170 -20.99 0.31 -2.34
C PRO A 170 -19.56 -0.22 -2.09
N VAL A 171 -19.43 -1.48 -1.66
CA VAL A 171 -18.13 -2.16 -1.46
C VAL A 171 -17.38 -2.27 -2.79
N GLU A 172 -18.09 -2.30 -3.90
CA GLU A 172 -17.60 -2.29 -5.29
C GLU A 172 -16.69 -1.08 -5.59
N MET A 173 -16.82 0.03 -4.83
CA MET A 173 -15.90 1.16 -4.96
C MET A 173 -14.46 0.81 -4.53
N LEU A 174 -14.28 -0.16 -3.64
CA LEU A 174 -12.96 -0.65 -3.22
C LEU A 174 -12.29 -1.45 -4.34
N GLU A 175 -13.08 -2.11 -5.21
CA GLU A 175 -12.56 -2.84 -6.38
C GLU A 175 -11.91 -1.90 -7.39
N GLY A 176 -12.44 -0.69 -7.57
CA GLY A 176 -11.85 0.33 -8.44
C GLY A 176 -10.46 0.76 -7.97
N GLY A 177 -10.25 0.85 -6.65
CA GLY A 177 -8.94 1.16 -6.06
C GLY A 177 -7.89 0.09 -6.32
N ALA A 178 -8.29 -1.19 -6.30
CA ALA A 178 -7.37 -2.33 -6.52
C ALA A 178 -6.81 -2.42 -7.96
N ARG A 179 -7.38 -1.67 -8.91
CA ARG A 179 -6.90 -1.61 -10.31
C ARG A 179 -5.89 -0.49 -10.56
N HIS A 180 -5.78 0.46 -9.65
CA HIS A 180 -4.90 1.62 -9.83
C HIS A 180 -3.46 1.26 -9.47
N ARG A 181 -2.60 1.17 -10.50
CA ARG A 181 -1.14 1.08 -10.37
C ARG A 181 -0.55 2.46 -10.13
N PHE A 182 0.38 2.55 -9.20
CA PHE A 182 1.08 3.81 -8.91
C PHE A 182 2.15 4.13 -9.96
N PHE A 183 2.80 3.10 -10.50
CA PHE A 183 3.92 3.23 -11.44
C PHE A 183 3.61 2.46 -12.74
N PRO A 184 2.60 2.86 -13.53
CA PRO A 184 2.13 2.07 -14.69
C PRO A 184 3.23 1.72 -15.69
N GLU A 185 4.14 2.66 -15.98
CA GLU A 185 5.27 2.45 -16.89
C GLU A 185 6.16 1.27 -16.48
N LEU A 186 6.36 1.03 -15.17
CA LEU A 186 7.14 -0.10 -14.66
C LEU A 186 6.44 -1.45 -14.84
N TRP A 187 5.11 -1.47 -14.90
CA TRP A 187 4.32 -2.67 -15.16
C TRP A 187 4.23 -2.97 -16.66
N GLU A 188 3.99 -1.92 -17.45
CA GLU A 188 3.72 -2.02 -18.88
C GLU A 188 4.94 -2.45 -19.68
N ILE A 189 6.15 -2.03 -19.30
CA ILE A 189 7.38 -2.39 -20.01
C ILE A 189 7.58 -3.90 -20.17
N ARG A 190 7.03 -4.72 -19.26
CA ARG A 190 7.12 -6.19 -19.36
C ARG A 190 6.42 -6.74 -20.60
N CYS A 191 5.40 -6.05 -21.11
CA CYS A 191 4.72 -6.42 -22.35
C CYS A 191 5.53 -6.02 -23.58
N ASP A 192 6.31 -4.93 -23.50
CA ASP A 192 7.06 -4.41 -24.64
C ASP A 192 8.39 -5.15 -24.88
N MET A 193 8.88 -5.90 -23.89
CA MET A 193 10.11 -6.72 -23.96
C MET A 193 9.96 -8.04 -24.75
N THR A 194 8.74 -8.39 -25.19
CA THR A 194 8.43 -9.67 -25.86
C THR A 194 7.62 -9.47 -27.12
#